data_AF-A0A438G675-F1
#
_entry.id   AF-A0A438G675-F1
#
_cell.length_a   1.000
_cell.length_b   1.000
_cell.length_c   1.000
_cell.angle_alpha   90.00
_cell.angle_beta   90.00
_cell.angle_gamma   90.00
#
_symmetry.space_group_name_H-M   'P 1'
#
loop_
_entity.id
_entity.type
_entity.pdbx_description
1 polymer ?
#
loop_
_entity_poly.entity_id
_entity_poly.type
_entity_poly.pdbx_seq_one_letter_code
_entity_poly.pdbx_strand_id
1 'polypeptide(L)'
;MLALLVAGTDTTSATLEWAMSLLLNNPQVLKKAQMEMDNQLGPNHLIEESDLSQLPYLHCIIRETQRMYPAGPIVPHESSKECMVGGYHIPRGTMLLVNIWGIQNDPKVWKEPRKFLPERFEVGLEGEGHGLRLMPFGSGRRGCPGEGLAIRMVGLVLGSLIQCFDWDRVGEGKVDMSEGIGLTLPKAQPLLAKCRPRPALINLLSQIS
;
A
#
# COMPACT_ATOMS: atom_id res chain seq x y z
N MET A 1 23.76 -6.91 1.41
CA MET A 1 22.68 -7.42 2.28
C MET A 1 21.97 -6.28 3.02
N LEU A 2 22.67 -5.43 3.78
CA LEU A 2 22.07 -4.34 4.55
C LEU A 2 21.14 -3.41 3.75
N ALA A 3 21.57 -2.96 2.56
CA ALA A 3 20.75 -2.07 1.72
C ALA A 3 19.41 -2.71 1.28
N LEU A 4 19.40 -4.03 1.03
CA LEU A 4 18.17 -4.75 0.67
C LEU A 4 17.23 -4.89 1.86
N LEU A 5 17.79 -5.15 3.05
CA LEU A 5 17.00 -5.26 4.29
C LEU A 5 16.33 -3.92 4.63
N VAL A 6 17.09 -2.83 4.65
CA VAL A 6 16.55 -1.48 4.92
C VAL A 6 15.47 -1.11 3.91
N ALA A 7 15.76 -1.29 2.61
CA ALA A 7 14.80 -0.97 1.55
C ALA A 7 13.50 -1.78 1.67
N GLY A 8 13.59 -3.08 1.98
CA GLY A 8 12.42 -3.94 2.13
C GLY A 8 11.62 -3.67 3.41
N THR A 9 12.30 -3.47 4.54
CA THR A 9 11.67 -3.27 5.85
C THR A 9 10.94 -1.94 5.95
N ASP A 10 11.61 -0.83 5.61
CA ASP A 10 11.04 0.51 5.80
C ASP A 10 9.85 0.75 4.86
N THR A 11 9.91 0.26 3.62
CA THR A 11 8.82 0.44 2.65
C THR A 11 7.59 -0.42 2.97
N THR A 12 7.81 -1.68 3.38
CA THR A 12 6.74 -2.61 3.74
C THR A 12 6.02 -2.15 5.01
N SER A 13 6.78 -1.78 6.06
CA SER A 13 6.22 -1.29 7.32
C SER A 13 5.43 0.01 7.14
N ALA A 14 5.95 0.98 6.40
CA ALA A 14 5.22 2.22 6.08
C ALA A 14 3.92 1.95 5.32
N THR A 15 3.94 1.03 4.33
CA THR A 15 2.74 0.66 3.57
C THR A 15 1.67 0.04 4.48
N LEU A 16 2.06 -0.86 5.39
CA LEU A 16 1.15 -1.48 6.35
C LEU A 16 0.56 -0.45 7.32
N GLU A 17 1.37 0.48 7.83
CA GLU A 17 0.93 1.53 8.74
C GLU A 17 -0.07 2.48 8.08
N TRP A 18 0.18 2.89 6.83
CA TRP A 18 -0.76 3.69 6.04
C TRP A 18 -2.05 2.92 5.75
N ALA A 19 -1.96 1.65 5.37
CA ALA A 19 -3.14 0.82 5.10
C ALA A 19 -4.04 0.72 6.35
N MET A 20 -3.45 0.39 7.51
CA MET A 20 -4.20 0.30 8.77
C MET A 20 -4.79 1.66 9.19
N SER A 21 -4.05 2.75 9.01
CA SER A 21 -4.54 4.11 9.26
C SER A 21 -5.76 4.45 8.39
N LEU A 22 -5.71 4.10 7.10
CA LEU A 22 -6.79 4.30 6.15
C LEU A 22 -8.02 3.47 6.51
N LEU A 23 -7.83 2.19 6.83
CA LEU A 23 -8.90 1.29 7.23
C LEU A 23 -9.62 1.76 8.51
N LEU A 24 -8.87 2.20 9.52
CA LEU A 24 -9.43 2.73 10.77
C LEU A 24 -10.24 4.03 10.58
N ASN A 25 -9.86 4.84 9.59
CA ASN A 25 -10.62 6.02 9.19
C ASN A 25 -11.79 5.70 8.24
N ASN A 26 -11.86 4.47 7.70
CA ASN A 26 -12.88 4.01 6.75
C ASN A 26 -13.42 2.62 7.16
N PRO A 27 -14.14 2.53 8.29
CA PRO A 27 -14.55 1.24 8.88
C PRO A 27 -15.43 0.37 7.96
N GLN A 28 -16.12 0.97 6.99
CA GLN A 28 -16.90 0.21 6.02
C GLN A 28 -16.02 -0.58 5.03
N VAL A 29 -14.87 -0.01 4.65
CA VAL A 29 -13.87 -0.71 3.83
C VAL A 29 -13.27 -1.86 4.62
N LEU A 30 -12.91 -1.63 5.89
CA LEU A 30 -12.40 -2.68 6.78
C LEU A 30 -13.40 -3.84 6.90
N LYS A 31 -14.67 -3.54 7.17
CA LYS A 31 -15.74 -4.55 7.23
C LYS A 31 -15.90 -5.31 5.91
N LYS A 32 -15.80 -4.64 4.77
CA LYS A 32 -15.87 -5.29 3.44
C LYS A 32 -14.69 -6.24 3.21
N ALA A 33 -13.48 -5.88 3.63
CA ALA A 33 -12.32 -6.77 3.58
C ALA A 33 -12.47 -7.97 4.53
N GLN A 34 -12.99 -7.77 5.74
CA GLN A 34 -13.29 -8.88 6.66
C GLN A 34 -14.33 -9.83 6.05
N MET A 35 -15.40 -9.31 5.44
CA MET A 35 -16.39 -10.14 4.75
C MET A 35 -15.80 -10.91 3.57
N GLU A 36 -14.90 -10.32 2.79
CA GLU A 36 -14.17 -11.05 1.75
C GLU A 36 -13.40 -12.24 2.34
N MET A 37 -12.63 -12.02 3.41
CA MET A 37 -11.85 -13.07 4.06
C MET A 37 -12.74 -14.17 4.65
N ASP A 38 -13.81 -13.79 5.34
CA ASP A 38 -14.74 -14.75 5.95
C ASP A 38 -15.42 -15.62 4.88
N ASN A 39 -15.75 -15.03 3.72
CA ASN A 39 -16.39 -15.76 2.62
C ASN A 39 -15.44 -16.69 1.86
N GLN A 40 -14.18 -16.29 1.67
CA GLN A 40 -13.21 -17.05 0.88
C GLN A 40 -12.45 -18.09 1.70
N LEU A 41 -12.13 -17.78 2.96
CA LEU A 41 -11.27 -18.61 3.81
C LEU A 41 -12.07 -19.35 4.88
N GLY A 42 -13.18 -18.77 5.34
CA GLY A 42 -13.95 -19.30 6.46
C GLY A 42 -13.25 -19.14 7.82
N PRO A 43 -13.87 -19.65 8.91
CA PRO A 43 -13.44 -19.38 10.28
C PRO A 43 -12.28 -20.27 10.79
N ASN A 44 -11.89 -21.31 10.04
CA ASN A 44 -10.92 -22.32 10.50
C ASN A 44 -9.63 -22.33 9.67
N HIS A 45 -9.40 -21.32 8.85
CA HIS A 45 -8.24 -21.22 7.95
C HIS A 45 -7.58 -19.86 8.12
N LEU A 46 -6.34 -19.84 8.60
CA LEU A 46 -5.56 -18.60 8.58
C LEU A 46 -5.05 -18.35 7.17
N ILE A 47 -5.06 -17.09 6.77
CA ILE A 47 -4.54 -16.67 5.47
C ILE A 47 -3.10 -17.15 5.25
N GLU A 48 -2.87 -17.77 4.10
CA GLU A 48 -1.57 -18.16 3.59
C GLU A 48 -1.24 -17.37 2.31
N GLU A 49 0.03 -17.43 1.87
CA GLU A 49 0.46 -16.72 0.64
C GLU A 49 -0.34 -17.16 -0.59
N SER A 50 -0.69 -18.45 -0.69
CA SER A 50 -1.48 -19.01 -1.80
C SER A 50 -2.89 -18.42 -1.90
N ASP A 51 -3.46 -17.98 -0.78
CA ASP A 51 -4.83 -17.47 -0.72
C ASP A 51 -4.98 -16.06 -1.25
N LEU A 52 -3.89 -15.30 -1.35
CA LEU A 52 -3.91 -13.89 -1.80
C LEU A 52 -4.62 -13.74 -3.15
N SER A 53 -4.45 -14.70 -4.05
CA SER A 53 -5.11 -14.72 -5.36
C SER A 53 -6.65 -14.72 -5.30
N GLN A 54 -7.23 -15.15 -4.17
CA GLN A 54 -8.67 -15.21 -3.91
C GLN A 54 -9.20 -13.96 -3.17
N LEU A 55 -8.33 -12.99 -2.86
CA LEU A 55 -8.65 -11.79 -2.09
C LEU A 55 -8.49 -10.49 -2.93
N PRO A 56 -9.28 -10.30 -4.00
CA PRO A 56 -9.16 -9.15 -4.89
C PRO A 56 -9.39 -7.80 -4.19
N TYR A 57 -10.29 -7.71 -3.20
CA TYR A 57 -10.56 -6.47 -2.49
C TYR A 57 -9.42 -6.09 -1.55
N LEU A 58 -8.77 -7.05 -0.89
CA LEU A 58 -7.51 -6.81 -0.18
C LEU A 58 -6.46 -6.20 -1.11
N HIS A 59 -6.32 -6.71 -2.34
CA HIS A 59 -5.43 -6.13 -3.34
C HIS A 59 -5.82 -4.69 -3.74
N CYS A 60 -7.12 -4.41 -3.83
CA CYS A 60 -7.62 -3.06 -4.09
C CYS A 60 -7.22 -2.08 -2.98
N ILE A 61 -7.33 -2.50 -1.72
CA ILE A 61 -6.93 -1.72 -0.54
C ILE A 61 -5.43 -1.40 -0.60
N ILE A 62 -4.59 -2.39 -0.92
CA ILE A 62 -3.14 -2.21 -1.01
C ILE A 62 -2.78 -1.23 -2.14
N ARG A 63 -3.38 -1.39 -3.32
CA ARG A 63 -3.15 -0.49 -4.47
C ARG A 63 -3.57 0.94 -4.16
N GLU A 64 -4.73 1.14 -3.53
CA GLU A 64 -5.19 2.48 -3.17
C GLU A 64 -4.34 3.11 -2.06
N THR A 65 -3.87 2.31 -1.11
CA THR A 65 -2.91 2.76 -0.10
C THR A 65 -1.62 3.25 -0.77
N GLN A 66 -1.04 2.44 -1.66
CA GLN A 66 0.18 2.75 -2.39
C GLN A 66 0.02 3.93 -3.35
N ARG A 67 -1.18 4.15 -3.90
CA ARG A 67 -1.49 5.33 -4.70
C ARG A 67 -1.44 6.60 -3.85
N MET A 68 -2.18 6.61 -2.75
CA MET A 68 -2.31 7.79 -1.89
C MET A 68 -0.99 8.11 -1.19
N TYR A 69 -0.33 7.07 -0.65
CA TYR A 69 0.88 7.17 0.15
C TYR A 69 1.97 6.22 -0.39
N PRO A 70 2.59 6.55 -1.54
CA PRO A 70 3.69 5.75 -2.08
C PRO A 70 4.87 5.77 -1.11
N ALA A 71 5.37 4.58 -0.75
CA ALA A 71 6.51 4.45 0.17
C ALA A 71 7.76 5.17 -0.36
N GLY A 72 7.97 5.21 -1.68
CA GLY A 72 8.99 6.02 -2.35
C GLY A 72 8.35 7.19 -3.11
N PRO A 73 8.11 8.36 -2.46
CA PRO A 73 7.37 9.45 -3.08
C PRO A 73 8.14 10.18 -4.18
N ILE A 74 9.48 10.22 -4.08
CA ILE A 74 10.40 10.82 -5.05
C ILE A 74 11.47 9.79 -5.42
N VAL A 75 11.68 9.53 -6.72
CA VAL A 75 12.71 8.60 -7.19
C VAL A 75 13.79 9.35 -7.98
N PRO A 76 15.04 9.39 -7.48
CA PRO A 76 16.13 10.05 -8.16
C PRO A 76 16.73 9.17 -9.28
N HIS A 77 17.01 9.81 -10.41
CA HIS A 77 17.74 9.26 -11.55
C HIS A 77 18.78 10.28 -12.05
N GLU A 78 19.69 9.83 -12.90
CA GLU A 78 20.66 10.69 -13.59
C GLU A 78 20.67 10.36 -15.08
N SER A 79 20.70 11.38 -15.94
CA SER A 79 20.76 11.21 -17.39
C SER A 79 22.10 10.60 -17.81
N SER A 80 22.06 9.40 -18.41
CA SER A 80 23.28 8.70 -18.85
C SER A 80 23.93 9.31 -20.10
N LYS A 81 23.14 10.05 -20.89
CA LYS A 81 23.53 10.76 -22.12
C LYS A 81 22.66 12.01 -22.27
N GLU A 82 23.08 12.91 -23.15
CA GLU A 82 22.23 14.03 -23.55
C GLU A 82 20.94 13.54 -24.23
N CYS A 83 19.83 14.23 -23.96
CA CYS A 83 18.53 13.91 -24.56
C CYS A 83 17.59 15.12 -24.61
N MET A 84 16.47 14.95 -25.30
CA MET A 84 15.37 15.91 -25.34
C MET A 84 14.16 15.34 -24.60
N VAL A 85 13.58 16.10 -23.67
CA VAL A 85 12.36 15.72 -22.94
C VAL A 85 11.40 16.90 -22.93
N GLY A 86 10.18 16.72 -23.45
CA GLY A 86 9.16 17.78 -23.47
C GLY A 86 9.60 19.06 -24.20
N GLY A 87 10.50 18.95 -25.19
CA GLY A 87 11.09 20.08 -25.91
C GLY A 87 12.33 20.70 -25.24
N TYR A 88 12.72 20.24 -24.05
CA TYR A 88 13.89 20.73 -23.31
C TYR A 88 15.12 19.86 -23.55
N HIS A 89 16.27 20.51 -23.71
CA HIS A 89 17.56 19.85 -23.78
C HIS A 89 18.06 19.49 -22.38
N ILE A 90 18.32 18.20 -22.15
CA ILE A 90 18.80 17.65 -20.89
C ILE A 90 20.24 17.16 -21.08
N PRO A 91 21.25 17.87 -20.57
CA PRO A 91 22.65 17.43 -20.62
C PRO A 91 22.85 16.09 -19.90
N ARG A 92 23.90 15.35 -20.27
CA ARG A 92 24.37 14.18 -19.51
C ARG A 92 24.73 14.58 -18.07
N GLY A 93 24.44 13.71 -17.10
CA GLY A 93 24.73 13.95 -15.68
C GLY A 93 23.68 14.81 -14.97
N THR A 94 22.57 15.13 -15.65
CA THR A 94 21.46 15.89 -15.05
C THR A 94 20.67 14.99 -14.11
N MET A 95 20.48 15.44 -12.87
CA MET A 95 19.63 14.78 -11.90
C MET A 95 18.15 14.97 -12.24
N LEU A 96 17.41 13.86 -12.27
CA LEU A 96 15.98 13.81 -12.49
C LEU A 96 15.31 13.28 -11.22
N LEU A 97 14.33 14.02 -10.70
CA LEU A 97 13.52 13.60 -9.55
C LEU A 97 12.11 13.28 -10.04
N VAL A 98 11.77 11.99 -10.13
CA VAL A 98 10.43 11.57 -10.52
C VAL A 98 9.50 11.70 -9.32
N ASN A 99 8.55 12.63 -9.39
CA ASN A 99 7.58 12.89 -8.32
C ASN A 99 6.39 11.91 -8.42
N ILE A 100 6.58 10.69 -7.92
CA ILE A 100 5.56 9.63 -7.92
C ILE A 100 4.34 10.06 -7.10
N TRP A 101 4.54 10.66 -5.92
CA TRP A 101 3.44 11.16 -5.10
C TRP A 101 2.56 12.15 -5.87
N GLY A 102 3.18 13.09 -6.58
CA GLY A 102 2.48 14.08 -7.39
C GLY A 102 1.70 13.45 -8.54
N ILE A 103 2.28 12.48 -9.26
CA ILE A 103 1.61 11.76 -10.34
C ILE A 103 0.40 10.96 -9.83
N GLN A 104 0.56 10.26 -8.70
CA GLN A 104 -0.48 9.38 -8.15
C GLN A 104 -1.60 10.13 -7.41
N ASN A 105 -1.39 11.41 -7.08
CA ASN A 105 -2.37 12.27 -6.43
C ASN A 105 -2.83 13.45 -7.31
N ASP A 106 -2.45 13.49 -8.59
CA ASP A 106 -2.87 14.53 -9.52
C ASP A 106 -4.40 14.46 -9.75
N PRO A 107 -5.18 15.50 -9.39
CA PRO A 107 -6.62 15.52 -9.61
C PRO A 107 -7.03 15.52 -11.09
N LYS A 108 -6.11 15.79 -12.02
CA LYS A 108 -6.35 15.66 -13.47
C LYS A 108 -6.31 14.21 -13.94
N VAL A 109 -5.61 13.35 -13.20
CA VAL A 109 -5.43 11.93 -13.53
C VAL A 109 -6.37 11.05 -12.68
N TRP A 110 -6.55 11.40 -11.42
CA TRP A 110 -7.30 10.63 -10.44
C TRP A 110 -8.53 11.40 -9.96
N LYS A 111 -9.72 10.82 -10.17
CA LYS A 111 -10.96 11.37 -9.62
C LYS A 111 -10.96 11.24 -8.10
N GLU A 112 -11.24 12.35 -7.42
CA GLU A 112 -11.30 12.46 -5.96
C GLU A 112 -10.06 11.86 -5.27
N PRO A 113 -8.85 12.35 -5.59
CA PRO A 113 -7.59 11.66 -5.24
C PRO A 113 -7.33 11.60 -3.73
N ARG A 114 -7.99 12.47 -2.95
CA ARG A 114 -7.89 12.50 -1.48
C ARG A 114 -8.88 11.58 -0.78
N LYS A 115 -9.85 10.98 -1.49
CA LYS A 115 -10.76 9.99 -0.91
C LYS A 115 -10.14 8.60 -1.05
N PHE A 116 -10.12 7.86 0.05
CA PHE A 116 -9.74 6.45 0.04
C PHE A 116 -10.87 5.62 -0.57
N LEU A 117 -10.68 5.20 -1.83
CA LEU A 117 -11.67 4.47 -2.61
C LEU A 117 -11.02 3.23 -3.24
N PRO A 118 -10.83 2.12 -2.49
CA PRO A 118 -10.31 0.87 -3.03
C PRO A 118 -11.08 0.38 -4.26
N GLU A 119 -12.38 0.65 -4.32
CA GLU A 119 -13.27 0.30 -5.44
C GLU A 119 -12.76 0.81 -6.80
N ARG A 120 -11.89 1.83 -6.84
CA ARG A 120 -11.25 2.24 -8.09
C ARG A 120 -10.33 1.17 -8.71
N PHE A 121 -10.00 0.13 -7.96
CA PHE A 121 -9.21 -1.00 -8.42
C PHE A 121 -10.03 -2.28 -8.53
N GLU A 122 -11.33 -2.25 -8.21
CA GLU A 122 -12.25 -3.35 -8.53
C GLU A 122 -12.45 -3.43 -10.06
N VAL A 123 -12.63 -4.65 -10.56
CA VAL A 123 -12.71 -5.02 -12.00
C VAL A 123 -13.50 -3.98 -12.82
N GLY A 124 -12.87 -3.39 -13.85
CA GLY A 124 -13.49 -2.37 -14.72
C GLY A 124 -12.62 -1.15 -15.02
N LEU A 125 -11.48 -0.99 -14.33
CA LEU A 125 -10.36 -0.16 -14.78
C LEU A 125 -9.24 -1.08 -15.30
N GLU A 126 -9.61 -1.80 -16.36
CA GLU A 126 -8.83 -2.58 -17.34
C GLU A 126 -7.44 -3.12 -16.92
N GLY A 127 -7.26 -4.42 -17.19
CA GLY A 127 -6.00 -5.14 -17.04
C GLY A 127 -4.83 -4.43 -17.72
N GLU A 128 -3.63 -4.69 -17.22
CA GLU A 128 -2.38 -4.28 -17.89
C GLU A 128 -2.28 -2.77 -18.21
N GLY A 129 -2.89 -1.87 -17.41
CA GLY A 129 -3.23 -0.54 -17.95
C GLY A 129 -3.19 0.69 -17.05
N HIS A 130 -2.68 0.68 -15.82
CA HIS A 130 -2.44 1.96 -15.12
C HIS A 130 -1.34 2.80 -15.79
N GLY A 131 -0.61 2.23 -16.75
CA GLY A 131 0.50 2.88 -17.44
C GLY A 131 1.48 3.48 -16.42
N LEU A 132 1.95 4.70 -16.70
CA LEU A 132 2.79 5.47 -15.78
C LEU A 132 1.97 6.29 -14.76
N ARG A 133 0.68 5.98 -14.52
CA ARG A 133 -0.17 6.72 -13.56
C ARG A 133 -0.11 6.16 -12.15
N LEU A 134 0.17 4.86 -12.01
CA LEU A 134 0.41 4.18 -10.73
C LEU A 134 1.74 3.45 -10.83
N MET A 135 2.74 3.85 -10.05
CA MET A 135 4.11 3.32 -10.12
C MET A 135 4.73 3.16 -8.72
N PRO A 136 4.08 2.45 -7.78
CA PRO A 136 4.61 2.30 -6.42
C PRO A 136 5.94 1.55 -6.37
N PHE A 137 6.26 0.82 -7.43
CA PHE A 137 7.50 0.08 -7.62
C PHE A 137 8.40 0.69 -8.72
N GLY A 138 8.09 1.91 -9.18
CA GLY A 138 8.79 2.52 -10.32
C GLY A 138 8.48 1.81 -11.65
N SER A 139 9.34 2.02 -12.65
CA SER A 139 9.19 1.41 -13.97
C SER A 139 10.54 1.30 -14.72
N GLY A 140 10.57 0.50 -15.78
CA GLY A 140 11.72 0.32 -16.65
C GLY A 140 12.90 -0.41 -15.98
N ARG A 141 14.13 -0.13 -16.44
CA ARG A 141 15.37 -0.83 -16.01
C ARG A 141 15.68 -0.71 -14.52
N ARG A 142 15.03 0.21 -13.81
CA ARG A 142 15.22 0.47 -12.37
C ARG A 142 13.93 0.25 -11.58
N GLY A 143 12.97 -0.51 -12.13
CA GLY A 143 11.84 -1.02 -11.38
C GLY A 143 12.30 -1.77 -10.12
N CYS A 144 11.48 -1.74 -9.08
CA CYS A 144 11.81 -2.29 -7.77
C CYS A 144 12.08 -3.80 -7.88
N PRO A 145 13.29 -4.28 -7.57
CA PRO A 145 13.57 -5.71 -7.61
C PRO A 145 12.81 -6.49 -6.52
N GLY A 146 12.27 -5.80 -5.50
CA GLY A 146 11.52 -6.38 -4.40
C GLY A 146 10.00 -6.41 -4.61
N GLU A 147 9.47 -5.98 -5.77
CA GLU A 147 8.03 -5.87 -6.02
C GLU A 147 7.26 -7.16 -5.68
N GLY A 148 7.70 -8.30 -6.23
CA GLY A 148 7.03 -9.58 -6.00
C GLY A 148 6.98 -9.97 -4.52
N LEU A 149 8.08 -9.76 -3.79
CA LEU A 149 8.15 -10.05 -2.36
C LEU A 149 7.28 -9.07 -1.55
N ALA A 150 7.34 -7.77 -1.88
CA ALA A 150 6.58 -6.74 -1.18
C ALA A 150 5.07 -6.96 -1.31
N ILE A 151 4.57 -7.29 -2.51
CA ILE A 151 3.14 -7.56 -2.74
C ILE A 151 2.66 -8.72 -1.87
N ARG A 152 3.45 -9.81 -1.78
CA ARG A 152 3.13 -10.99 -0.97
C ARG A 152 3.19 -10.69 0.52
N MET A 153 4.26 -10.04 0.98
CA MET A 153 4.45 -9.71 2.39
C MET A 153 3.40 -8.71 2.89
N VAL A 154 3.14 -7.63 2.15
CA VAL A 154 2.08 -6.67 2.50
C VAL A 154 0.73 -7.36 2.48
N GLY A 155 0.44 -8.15 1.44
CA GLY A 155 -0.80 -8.92 1.33
C GLY A 155 -1.03 -9.84 2.52
N LEU A 156 -0.04 -10.68 2.84
CA LEU A 156 -0.13 -11.63 3.92
C LEU A 156 -0.26 -10.93 5.27
N VAL A 157 0.61 -9.96 5.59
CA VAL A 157 0.59 -9.28 6.90
C VAL A 157 -0.68 -8.45 7.06
N LEU A 158 -1.06 -7.65 6.07
CA LEU A 158 -2.31 -6.86 6.14
C LEU A 158 -3.52 -7.78 6.24
N GLY A 159 -3.54 -8.84 5.44
CA GLY A 159 -4.57 -9.86 5.46
C GLY A 159 -4.72 -10.50 6.83
N SER A 160 -3.61 -10.95 7.45
CA SER A 160 -3.64 -11.52 8.79
C SER A 160 -4.12 -10.52 9.84
N LEU A 161 -3.71 -9.24 9.77
CA LEU A 161 -4.16 -8.21 10.70
C LEU A 161 -5.68 -8.02 10.61
N ILE A 162 -6.23 -7.90 9.40
CA ILE A 162 -7.67 -7.74 9.17
C ILE A 162 -8.44 -9.01 9.56
N GLN A 163 -7.92 -10.18 9.19
CA GLN A 163 -8.56 -11.47 9.41
C GLN A 163 -8.66 -11.75 10.90
N CYS A 164 -7.58 -11.58 11.66
CA CYS A 164 -7.47 -12.08 13.03
C CYS A 164 -8.01 -11.13 14.10
N PHE A 165 -8.12 -9.82 13.80
CA PHE A 165 -8.42 -8.82 14.82
C PHE A 165 -9.52 -7.84 14.41
N ASP A 166 -10.33 -7.46 15.40
CA ASP A 166 -11.18 -6.29 15.35
C ASP A 166 -10.33 -5.08 15.76
N TRP A 167 -10.33 -4.07 14.90
CA TRP A 167 -9.52 -2.86 15.05
C TRP A 167 -10.39 -1.65 15.32
N ASP A 168 -10.02 -0.90 16.36
CA ASP A 168 -10.65 0.35 16.75
C ASP A 168 -9.63 1.48 16.88
N ARG A 169 -10.10 2.70 16.67
CA ARG A 169 -9.34 3.93 16.94
C ARG A 169 -9.16 4.12 18.45
N VAL A 170 -8.06 4.78 18.83
CA VAL A 170 -7.89 5.25 20.20
C VAL A 170 -8.71 6.54 20.38
N GLY A 171 -9.85 6.41 21.05
CA GLY A 171 -10.79 7.52 21.26
C GLY A 171 -11.72 7.74 20.06
N GLU A 172 -12.43 8.87 20.06
CA GLU A 172 -13.47 9.17 19.07
C GLU A 172 -12.94 9.86 17.80
N GLY A 173 -11.75 10.46 17.88
CA GLY A 173 -11.09 11.18 16.79
C GLY A 173 -10.63 10.28 15.65
N LYS A 174 -10.52 10.82 14.44
CA LYS A 174 -9.91 10.12 13.30
C LYS A 174 -8.40 9.92 13.56
N VAL A 175 -7.85 8.86 13.00
CA VAL A 175 -6.39 8.68 12.92
C VAL A 175 -5.81 9.86 12.15
N ASP A 176 -4.74 10.45 12.68
CA ASP A 176 -4.01 11.51 11.99
C ASP A 176 -3.41 10.98 10.67
N MET A 177 -3.59 11.72 9.59
CA MET A 177 -3.12 11.32 8.25
C MET A 177 -2.01 12.24 7.73
N SER A 178 -1.35 13.00 8.61
CA SER A 178 -0.29 13.90 8.19
C SER A 178 0.98 13.11 7.80
N GLU A 179 1.62 13.57 6.74
CA GLU A 179 2.85 12.97 6.20
C GLU A 179 4.06 13.49 6.97
N GLY A 180 4.94 12.58 7.36
CA GLY A 180 6.21 12.89 8.01
C GLY A 180 7.32 13.18 7.01
N ILE A 181 8.47 13.63 7.51
CA ILE A 181 9.65 13.90 6.70
C ILE A 181 10.54 12.66 6.68
N GLY A 182 10.90 12.17 5.49
CA GLY A 182 11.76 11.01 5.33
C GLY A 182 12.18 10.76 3.87
N LEU A 183 13.09 9.80 3.67
CA LEU A 183 13.38 9.25 2.33
C LEU A 183 12.22 8.38 1.83
N THR A 184 11.58 7.66 2.74
CA THR A 184 10.25 7.10 2.54
C THR A 184 9.18 8.14 2.83
N LEU A 185 7.90 7.82 2.62
CA LEU A 185 6.77 8.63 3.08
C LEU A 185 6.22 8.11 4.42
N PRO A 186 6.83 8.39 5.57
CA PRO A 186 6.30 7.94 6.86
C PRO A 186 5.08 8.77 7.27
N LYS A 187 4.34 8.32 8.27
CA LYS A 187 3.39 9.17 8.98
C LYS A 187 4.14 10.19 9.85
N ALA A 188 3.57 11.37 10.06
CA ALA A 188 4.15 12.32 11.01
C ALA A 188 3.94 11.89 12.46
N GLN A 189 2.83 11.18 12.72
CA GLN A 189 2.50 10.56 14.01
C GLN A 189 2.31 9.06 13.81
N PRO A 190 3.01 8.20 14.59
CA PRO A 190 2.81 6.76 14.52
C PRO A 190 1.35 6.36 14.76
N LEU A 191 0.89 5.31 14.10
CA LEU A 191 -0.45 4.77 14.31
C LEU A 191 -0.56 4.18 15.72
N LEU A 192 -1.55 4.68 16.48
CA LEU A 192 -2.02 4.05 17.71
C LEU A 192 -3.43 3.50 17.50
N ALA A 193 -3.62 2.21 17.76
CA ALA A 193 -4.88 1.50 17.57
C ALA A 193 -5.15 0.50 18.69
N LYS A 194 -6.42 0.19 18.93
CA LYS A 194 -6.85 -0.92 19.78
C LYS A 194 -7.11 -2.13 18.90
N CYS A 195 -6.58 -3.29 19.27
CA CYS A 195 -6.91 -4.56 18.63
C CYS A 195 -7.51 -5.52 19.64
N ARG A 196 -8.45 -6.34 19.19
CA ARG A 196 -9.00 -7.48 19.93
C ARG A 196 -9.09 -8.68 19.00
N PRO A 197 -8.73 -9.90 19.42
CA PRO A 197 -8.93 -11.08 18.59
C PRO A 197 -10.40 -11.20 18.16
N ARG A 198 -10.64 -11.50 16.88
CA ARG A 198 -12.00 -11.71 16.37
C ARG A 198 -12.59 -12.97 16.98
N PRO A 199 -13.84 -12.93 17.52
CA PRO A 199 -14.46 -14.09 18.17
C PRO A 199 -14.43 -15.37 17.33
N ALA A 200 -14.63 -15.26 16.02
CA ALA A 200 -14.62 -16.39 15.08
C ALA A 200 -13.27 -17.13 15.01
N LEU A 201 -12.16 -16.47 15.39
CA LEU A 201 -10.80 -17.01 15.25
C LEU A 201 -10.11 -17.26 16.58
N ILE A 202 -10.76 -16.97 17.73
CA ILE A 202 -10.15 -17.17 19.06
C ILE A 202 -9.64 -18.60 19.22
N ASN A 203 -10.46 -19.59 18.83
CA ASN A 203 -10.10 -21.00 18.95
C ASN A 203 -8.87 -21.34 18.09
N LEU A 204 -8.82 -20.86 16.85
CA LEU A 204 -7.71 -21.10 15.94
C LEU A 204 -6.42 -20.42 16.43
N LEU A 205 -6.53 -19.17 16.89
CA LEU A 205 -5.40 -18.41 17.43
C LEU A 205 -4.82 -19.04 18.71
N SER A 206 -5.68 -19.63 19.55
CA SER A 206 -5.25 -20.32 20.78
C SER A 206 -4.48 -21.62 20.55
N GLN A 207 -4.52 -22.17 19.33
CA GLN A 207 -3.80 -23.40 18.97
C GLN A 207 -2.37 -23.13 18.50
N ILE A 208 -2.01 -21.85 18.27
CA ILE A 208 -0.71 -21.43 17.74
C ILE A 208 0.18 -20.85 18.86
N SER A 209 -0.40 -20.59 20.04
CA SER A 209 0.28 -20.05 21.23
C SER A 209 0.93 -21.13 22.10
#